data_AF-A0A2S6WPS2-F1
#
_entry.id   AF-A0A2S6WPS2-F1
#
_cell.length_a   1.000
_cell.length_b   1.000
_cell.length_c   1.000
_cell.angle_alpha   90.00
_cell.angle_beta   90.00
_cell.angle_gamma   90.00
#
_symmetry.space_group_name_H-M   'P 1'
#
loop_
_entity.id
_entity.type
_entity.pdbx_description
1 polymer ?
#
loop_
_entity_poly.entity_id
_entity_poly.type
_entity_poly.pdbx_seq_one_letter_code
_entity_poly.pdbx_strand_id
1 'polypeptide(L)'
;MRATARTAVAATIAGRLLRHAAPGLPDTSGPGREAVRCTVDWSGPVGADLPDEHAVQAACGLMQVHGRATGGPLPLAVDYASVVAGVLAAQGATALHVARARGLDLREVRTSVAQGALLAVGQYLAAATARDDSCSPEPGSPHAPVAPPDVPQPGGLATLETADDARVEVETLDPLAWRDFWARLGVAPALAGRGWLPFEQRFATAVCPLPEELRQAALRRTMAELRAAANDTGVSLLAVGSDPAPAARPAPWSLTPGPAPVPEARAHPDTAVPGPRPAVPVLGAVLPLAGLRVVESTRRVQGPLAGHVLRMLGAEVVRIEPPGGDPMRWLPPLAGDCSARFSALNAGKPVVEADLTTAQGRDTVRALIAEADVFLHNWAPGKAARLGLDACELLPGHPALVYAWASGFGDAFGDRPPLGTDYLAQVHGGLAAAVRPADQPPAPSLMTLTDVLGGLVCAQGVLAALAARETTGRGSRVDSSLVSAAALVPRPAHRARWTALDRPVRTADGHLCLGSAARAHPQAVLRLLDSAGPTATEDLAARFVRHTTEEWTARLAEAGLTATPVLTDLTALARDPAFRRAVAPPDPVTGHARPYAPWEFA
;
A
#
# COMPACT_ATOMS: atom_id res chain seq x y z
N MET A 1 6.36 22.89 -10.88
CA MET A 1 6.78 22.17 -9.66
C MET A 1 8.15 22.69 -9.24
N ARG A 2 8.28 23.34 -8.07
CA ARG A 2 9.60 23.71 -7.53
C ARG A 2 10.05 22.57 -6.63
N ALA A 3 10.78 21.61 -7.19
CA ALA A 3 11.46 20.59 -6.40
C ALA A 3 12.74 21.22 -5.83
N THR A 4 12.92 21.16 -4.51
CA THR A 4 14.28 21.23 -3.96
C THR A 4 15.04 19.99 -4.46
N ALA A 5 16.33 20.10 -4.78
CA ALA A 5 17.17 18.99 -5.27
C ALA A 5 17.19 17.73 -4.36
N ARG A 6 16.54 17.77 -3.19
CA ARG A 6 16.51 16.75 -2.15
C ARG A 6 15.54 15.58 -2.40
N THR A 7 14.46 15.73 -3.18
CA THR A 7 13.40 14.69 -3.38
C THR A 7 13.22 14.24 -4.84
N ALA A 8 14.32 13.96 -5.53
CA ALA A 8 14.34 13.72 -6.99
C ALA A 8 13.44 12.57 -7.48
N VAL A 9 13.37 11.45 -6.73
CA VAL A 9 12.52 10.29 -7.09
C VAL A 9 11.04 10.66 -7.03
N ALA A 10 10.57 11.24 -5.94
CA ALA A 10 9.18 11.66 -5.78
C ALA A 10 8.75 12.65 -6.88
N ALA A 11 9.59 13.65 -7.16
CA ALA A 11 9.38 14.62 -8.24
C ALA A 11 9.28 13.93 -9.62
N THR A 12 10.16 12.97 -9.90
CA THR A 12 10.17 12.22 -11.17
C THR A 12 8.89 11.41 -11.35
N ILE A 13 8.46 10.69 -10.30
CA ILE A 13 7.22 9.92 -10.31
C ILE A 13 6.02 10.86 -10.51
N ALA A 14 5.92 11.94 -9.72
CA ALA A 14 4.83 12.89 -9.84
C ALA A 14 4.72 13.46 -11.26
N GLY A 15 5.84 13.90 -11.84
CA GLY A 15 5.89 14.42 -13.20
C GLY A 15 5.50 13.38 -14.26
N ARG A 16 5.91 12.11 -14.09
CA ARG A 16 5.50 11.01 -14.99
C ARG A 16 3.99 10.79 -14.95
N LEU A 17 3.41 10.75 -13.75
CA LEU A 17 1.97 10.50 -13.59
C LEU A 17 1.11 11.65 -14.07
N LEU A 18 1.53 12.90 -13.84
CA LEU A 18 0.82 14.08 -14.33
C LEU A 18 0.81 14.16 -15.86
N ARG A 19 1.90 13.77 -16.53
CA ARG A 19 1.92 13.65 -18.00
C ARG A 19 1.01 12.53 -18.52
N HIS A 20 0.79 11.48 -17.72
CA HIS A 20 -0.06 10.35 -18.08
C HIS A 20 -1.56 10.62 -17.87
N ALA A 21 -1.92 11.59 -17.03
CA ALA A 21 -3.31 11.85 -16.64
C ALA A 21 -4.24 12.33 -17.78
N ALA A 22 -3.72 12.87 -18.89
CA ALA A 22 -4.33 12.97 -20.23
C ALA A 22 -3.64 14.07 -21.07
N PRO A 23 -3.65 13.98 -22.42
CA PRO A 23 -3.40 15.11 -23.31
C PRO A 23 -4.59 16.09 -23.24
N GLY A 24 -4.42 17.24 -22.57
CA GLY A 24 -5.48 18.25 -22.47
C GLY A 24 -5.68 18.85 -21.08
N LEU A 25 -5.03 18.32 -20.04
CA LEU A 25 -4.73 19.12 -18.85
C LEU A 25 -3.94 20.33 -19.35
N PRO A 26 -4.48 21.56 -19.28
CA PRO A 26 -3.85 22.71 -19.89
C PRO A 26 -2.43 22.83 -19.35
N ASP A 27 -1.49 22.99 -20.27
CA ASP A 27 -0.09 23.22 -19.93
C ASP A 27 -0.03 24.31 -18.87
N THR A 28 0.50 23.95 -17.69
CA THR A 28 0.63 24.85 -16.53
C THR A 28 1.53 26.06 -16.81
N SER A 29 2.04 26.20 -18.04
CA SER A 29 2.90 27.28 -18.51
C SER A 29 2.22 28.32 -19.41
N GLY A 30 0.91 28.22 -19.68
CA GLY A 30 0.18 29.23 -20.47
C GLY A 30 -0.02 30.57 -19.74
N PRO A 31 0.18 31.73 -20.40
CA PRO A 31 -0.01 33.04 -19.78
C PRO A 31 -1.48 33.27 -19.39
N GLY A 32 -1.73 33.62 -18.13
CA GLY A 32 -3.07 33.96 -17.60
C GLY A 32 -3.77 32.88 -16.77
N ARG A 33 -3.24 31.66 -16.67
CA ARG A 33 -3.72 30.63 -15.72
C ARG A 33 -2.70 30.44 -14.60
N GLU A 34 -3.06 30.84 -13.38
CA GLU A 34 -2.19 30.60 -12.22
C GLU A 34 -1.88 29.10 -12.09
N ALA A 35 -0.59 28.75 -12.10
CA ALA A 35 -0.13 27.38 -12.01
C ALA A 35 -0.40 26.78 -10.63
N VAL A 36 -0.93 25.56 -10.58
CA VAL A 36 -1.06 24.78 -9.34
C VAL A 36 0.34 24.58 -8.74
N ARG A 37 0.51 24.96 -7.47
CA ARG A 37 1.78 24.76 -6.76
C ARG A 37 1.71 23.44 -6.00
N CYS A 38 2.52 22.48 -6.42
CA CYS A 38 2.75 21.23 -5.70
C CYS A 38 4.17 21.20 -5.14
N THR A 39 4.30 20.95 -3.84
CA THR A 39 5.58 20.80 -3.13
C THR A 39 5.67 19.46 -2.44
N VAL A 40 6.83 18.82 -2.57
CA VAL A 40 7.17 17.56 -1.90
C VAL A 40 8.51 17.72 -1.22
N ASP A 41 8.54 17.54 0.09
CA ASP A 41 9.77 17.48 0.89
C ASP A 41 9.88 16.13 1.62
N TRP A 42 10.89 15.95 2.45
CA TRP A 42 11.12 14.69 3.15
C TRP A 42 10.26 14.50 4.41
N SER A 43 10.13 15.54 5.24
CA SER A 43 9.63 15.41 6.63
C SER A 43 8.19 15.93 6.81
N GLY A 44 7.80 16.94 6.03
CA GLY A 44 6.50 17.59 6.07
C GLY A 44 6.12 18.02 7.48
N PRO A 45 4.98 17.57 8.02
CA PRO A 45 4.55 17.91 9.37
C PRO A 45 5.30 17.15 10.49
N VAL A 46 6.16 16.18 10.16
CA VAL A 46 6.96 15.45 11.17
C VAL A 46 8.07 16.37 11.68
N GLY A 47 8.13 16.56 13.00
CA GLY A 47 9.09 17.42 13.69
C GLY A 47 10.50 16.84 13.85
N ALA A 48 10.85 15.82 13.06
CA ALA A 48 12.19 15.23 13.01
C ALA A 48 12.83 15.57 11.65
N ASP A 49 14.14 15.83 11.63
CA ASP A 49 14.88 16.07 10.39
C ASP A 49 15.18 14.72 9.70
N LEU A 50 14.43 14.42 8.65
CA LEU A 50 14.59 13.21 7.85
C LEU A 50 15.21 13.59 6.51
N PRO A 51 16.52 13.40 6.29
CA PRO A 51 17.21 13.94 5.12
C PRO A 51 17.12 13.07 3.86
N ASP A 52 16.78 11.79 4.01
CA ASP A 52 16.77 10.81 2.91
C ASP A 52 15.78 9.64 3.13
N GLU A 53 15.68 8.75 2.13
CA GLU A 53 14.76 7.61 2.10
C GLU A 53 14.99 6.66 3.28
N HIS A 54 16.25 6.39 3.62
CA HIS A 54 16.58 5.49 4.72
C HIS A 54 16.14 6.10 6.06
N ALA A 55 16.37 7.39 6.27
CA ALA A 55 15.89 8.09 7.46
C ALA A 55 14.36 8.00 7.59
N VAL A 56 13.61 8.22 6.50
CA VAL A 56 12.15 8.07 6.51
C VAL A 56 11.72 6.63 6.80
N GLN A 57 12.34 5.65 6.15
CA GLN A 57 12.02 4.24 6.39
C GLN A 57 12.26 3.83 7.86
N ALA A 58 13.35 4.31 8.46
CA ALA A 58 13.71 4.07 9.86
C ALA A 58 12.70 4.73 10.82
N ALA A 59 12.45 6.02 10.66
CA ALA A 59 11.64 6.80 11.60
C ALA A 59 10.14 6.52 11.48
N CYS A 60 9.63 6.22 10.28
CA CYS A 60 8.20 6.03 10.04
C CYS A 60 7.74 4.57 10.13
N GLY A 61 8.60 3.66 10.60
CA GLY A 61 8.24 2.26 10.88
C GLY A 61 8.22 1.31 9.68
N LEU A 62 8.59 1.75 8.47
CA LEU A 62 8.70 0.87 7.30
C LEU A 62 9.72 -0.24 7.54
N MET A 63 10.89 0.09 8.11
CA MET A 63 11.91 -0.91 8.43
C MET A 63 11.41 -1.97 9.41
N GLN A 64 10.63 -1.54 10.41
CA GLN A 64 10.08 -2.45 11.39
C GLN A 64 9.06 -3.39 10.78
N VAL A 65 8.12 -2.89 9.98
CA VAL A 65 7.10 -3.74 9.34
C VAL A 65 7.73 -4.69 8.33
N HIS A 66 8.62 -4.20 7.46
CA HIS A 66 9.32 -5.04 6.48
C HIS A 66 10.18 -6.13 7.15
N GLY A 67 10.82 -5.76 8.26
CA GLY A 67 11.74 -6.59 9.01
C GLY A 67 11.13 -7.70 9.88
N ARG A 68 9.81 -7.66 10.16
CA ARG A 68 9.12 -8.67 10.98
C ARG A 68 9.36 -10.10 10.51
N ALA A 69 9.30 -10.34 9.21
CA ALA A 69 9.52 -11.66 8.61
C ALA A 69 10.96 -12.19 8.76
N THR A 70 11.92 -11.30 9.03
CA THR A 70 13.35 -11.60 9.21
C THR A 70 13.82 -11.48 10.66
N GLY A 71 12.93 -11.14 11.60
CA GLY A 71 13.21 -11.11 13.03
C GLY A 71 13.84 -9.81 13.56
N GLY A 72 13.86 -8.73 12.77
CA GLY A 72 14.42 -7.44 13.19
C GLY A 72 14.28 -6.38 12.08
N PRO A 73 14.43 -5.08 12.40
CA PRO A 73 14.19 -4.01 11.44
C PRO A 73 15.09 -4.16 10.21
N LEU A 74 14.50 -4.04 9.02
CA LEU A 74 15.20 -4.20 7.76
C LEU A 74 14.72 -3.14 6.75
N PRO A 75 15.63 -2.41 6.07
CA PRO A 75 15.24 -1.47 5.03
C PRO A 75 14.74 -2.19 3.78
N LEU A 76 13.84 -1.53 3.04
CA LEU A 76 13.56 -1.87 1.66
C LEU A 76 14.73 -1.39 0.80
N ALA A 77 15.27 -2.25 -0.06
CA ALA A 77 16.38 -1.91 -0.96
C ALA A 77 15.98 -1.04 -2.17
N VAL A 78 14.87 -0.30 -2.05
CA VAL A 78 14.29 0.59 -3.08
C VAL A 78 13.71 1.84 -2.43
N ASP A 79 13.55 2.90 -3.22
CA ASP A 79 12.99 4.20 -2.78
C ASP A 79 11.45 4.18 -2.68
N TYR A 80 10.90 3.23 -1.92
CA TYR A 80 9.46 2.99 -1.84
C TYR A 80 8.69 4.20 -1.27
N ALA A 81 9.16 4.81 -0.18
CA ALA A 81 8.47 5.95 0.43
C ALA A 81 8.46 7.15 -0.51
N SER A 82 9.58 7.41 -1.20
CA SER A 82 9.67 8.46 -2.22
C SER A 82 8.72 8.22 -3.40
N VAL A 83 8.53 6.97 -3.83
CA VAL A 83 7.58 6.62 -4.89
C VAL A 83 6.14 6.88 -4.42
N VAL A 84 5.79 6.45 -3.21
CA VAL A 84 4.48 6.73 -2.61
C VAL A 84 4.22 8.24 -2.57
N ALA A 85 5.18 9.04 -2.09
CA ALA A 85 5.05 10.49 -2.06
C ALA A 85 4.93 11.12 -3.45
N GLY A 86 5.61 10.59 -4.46
CA GLY A 86 5.44 11.01 -5.85
C GLY A 86 4.02 10.76 -6.37
N VAL A 87 3.40 9.63 -6.01
CA VAL A 87 1.98 9.36 -6.34
C VAL A 87 1.07 10.34 -5.60
N LEU A 88 1.27 10.54 -4.29
CA LEU A 88 0.48 11.49 -3.49
C LEU A 88 0.59 12.92 -4.03
N ALA A 89 1.76 13.34 -4.48
CA ALA A 89 1.99 14.65 -5.08
C ALA A 89 1.22 14.83 -6.40
N ALA A 90 1.19 13.78 -7.24
CA ALA A 90 0.37 13.78 -8.45
C ALA A 90 -1.13 13.84 -8.12
N GLN A 91 -1.58 13.07 -7.12
CA GLN A 91 -2.98 13.06 -6.66
C GLN A 91 -3.41 14.43 -6.15
N GLY A 92 -2.60 15.06 -5.29
CA GLY A 92 -2.88 16.41 -4.80
C GLY A 92 -3.00 17.42 -5.94
N ALA A 93 -2.08 17.39 -6.90
CA ALA A 93 -2.10 18.30 -8.04
C ALA A 93 -3.28 18.05 -8.99
N THR A 94 -3.63 16.79 -9.27
CA THR A 94 -4.80 16.44 -10.08
C THR A 94 -6.11 16.79 -9.37
N ALA A 95 -6.20 16.56 -8.06
CA ALA A 95 -7.36 16.92 -7.24
C ALA A 95 -7.58 18.45 -7.23
N LEU A 96 -6.52 19.26 -7.14
CA LEU A 96 -6.64 20.72 -7.28
C LEU A 96 -7.18 21.14 -8.65
N HIS A 97 -6.81 20.42 -9.72
CA HIS A 97 -7.38 20.69 -11.04
C HIS A 97 -8.88 20.43 -11.09
N VAL A 98 -9.32 19.28 -10.56
CA VAL A 98 -10.75 18.94 -10.42
C VAL A 98 -11.48 19.98 -9.57
N ALA A 99 -10.91 20.38 -8.44
CA ALA A 99 -11.48 21.37 -7.54
C ALA A 99 -11.70 22.72 -8.24
N ARG A 100 -10.69 23.21 -8.97
CA ARG A 100 -10.77 24.49 -9.70
C ARG A 100 -11.76 24.47 -10.85
N ALA A 101 -11.83 23.36 -11.59
CA ALA A 101 -12.84 23.18 -12.64
C ALA A 101 -14.26 23.24 -12.06
N ARG A 102 -14.43 22.85 -10.80
CA ARG A 102 -15.69 22.90 -10.04
C ARG A 102 -15.88 24.19 -9.22
N GLY A 103 -15.04 25.20 -9.42
CA GLY A 103 -15.18 26.53 -8.82
C GLY A 103 -14.58 26.73 -7.43
N LEU A 104 -13.77 25.79 -6.93
CA LEU A 104 -13.04 25.95 -5.67
C LEU A 104 -11.73 26.73 -5.88
N ASP A 105 -11.45 27.71 -5.01
CA ASP A 105 -10.22 28.50 -5.05
C ASP A 105 -9.11 27.87 -4.19
N LEU A 106 -8.68 26.67 -4.58
CA LEU A 106 -7.50 26.01 -4.00
C LEU A 106 -6.34 26.09 -5.00
N ARG A 107 -5.15 26.47 -4.53
CA ARG A 107 -4.01 26.80 -5.41
C ARG A 107 -2.73 26.04 -5.06
N GLU A 108 -2.58 25.63 -3.80
CA GLU A 108 -1.38 24.97 -3.31
C GLU A 108 -1.71 23.62 -2.67
N VAL A 109 -0.83 22.65 -2.91
CA VAL A 109 -0.81 21.37 -2.21
C VAL A 109 0.60 21.05 -1.75
N ARG A 110 0.72 20.64 -0.49
CA ARG A 110 1.96 20.14 0.10
C ARG A 110 1.79 18.70 0.53
N THR A 111 2.82 17.90 0.33
CA THR A 111 2.94 16.53 0.85
C THR A 111 4.40 16.23 1.16
N SER A 112 4.69 15.07 1.74
CA SER A 112 6.06 14.68 2.11
C SER A 112 6.28 13.19 2.01
N VAL A 113 7.55 12.80 1.95
CA VAL A 113 7.97 11.40 1.97
C VAL A 113 7.57 10.70 3.28
N ALA A 114 7.70 11.39 4.42
CA ALA A 114 7.25 10.90 5.72
C ALA A 114 5.74 10.66 5.79
N GLN A 115 4.90 11.58 5.29
CA GLN A 115 3.46 11.36 5.21
C GLN A 115 3.11 10.13 4.34
N GLY A 116 3.83 9.94 3.23
CA GLY A 116 3.69 8.75 2.39
C GLY A 116 4.04 7.46 3.11
N ALA A 117 5.15 7.44 3.85
CA ALA A 117 5.56 6.29 4.65
C ALA A 117 4.55 5.96 5.77
N LEU A 118 4.07 6.98 6.48
CA LEU A 118 3.07 6.83 7.55
C LEU A 118 1.74 6.29 7.01
N LEU A 119 1.29 6.75 5.83
CA LEU A 119 0.12 6.17 5.17
C LEU A 119 0.34 4.69 4.84
N ALA A 120 1.51 4.33 4.30
CA ALA A 120 1.83 2.96 3.90
C ALA A 120 1.85 1.98 5.08
N VAL A 121 2.21 2.43 6.29
CA VAL A 121 2.16 1.61 7.51
C VAL A 121 0.84 1.74 8.29
N GLY A 122 -0.12 2.52 7.81
CA GLY A 122 -1.30 2.94 8.58
C GLY A 122 -2.12 1.80 9.19
N GLN A 123 -2.33 0.70 8.45
CA GLN A 123 -3.03 -0.48 9.00
C GLN A 123 -2.25 -1.19 10.12
N TYR A 124 -0.93 -1.21 10.03
CA TYR A 124 -0.07 -1.82 11.04
C TYR A 124 0.01 -0.95 12.29
N LEU A 125 0.05 0.38 12.11
CA LEU A 125 -0.05 1.36 13.20
C LEU A 125 -1.39 1.22 13.94
N ALA A 126 -2.50 1.14 13.19
CA ALA A 126 -3.83 0.95 13.78
C ALA A 126 -3.89 -0.35 14.60
N ALA A 127 -3.38 -1.46 14.07
CA ALA A 127 -3.32 -2.72 14.80
C ALA A 127 -2.45 -2.62 16.07
N ALA A 128 -1.29 -1.97 16.00
CA ALA A 128 -0.39 -1.84 17.16
C ALA A 128 -0.97 -0.95 18.27
N THR A 129 -1.82 0.02 17.92
CA THR A 129 -2.36 1.03 18.86
C THR A 129 -3.82 0.78 19.25
N ALA A 130 -4.42 -0.29 18.75
CA ALA A 130 -5.76 -0.72 19.12
C ALA A 130 -5.83 -1.00 20.62
N ARG A 131 -6.77 -0.35 21.31
CA ARG A 131 -7.13 -0.71 22.68
C ARG A 131 -8.03 -1.94 22.64
N ASP A 132 -7.58 -3.01 23.28
CA ASP A 132 -8.37 -4.23 23.41
C ASP A 132 -9.42 -4.01 24.52
N ASP A 133 -10.60 -3.53 24.14
CA ASP A 133 -11.75 -3.41 25.06
C ASP A 133 -12.46 -4.77 25.25
N SER A 134 -12.07 -5.81 24.50
CA SER A 134 -12.51 -7.17 24.72
C SER A 134 -11.66 -7.86 25.80
N CYS A 135 -12.34 -8.21 26.90
CA CYS A 135 -11.92 -9.17 27.92
C CYS A 135 -10.89 -10.18 27.38
N SER A 136 -9.69 -10.22 27.96
CA SER A 136 -8.68 -11.24 27.65
C SER A 136 -9.35 -12.61 27.74
N PRO A 137 -9.40 -13.42 26.67
CA PRO A 137 -10.03 -14.73 26.77
C PRO A 137 -9.23 -15.61 27.73
N GLU A 138 -9.94 -16.46 28.49
CA GLU A 138 -9.30 -17.34 29.47
C GLU A 138 -8.21 -18.22 28.80
N PRO A 139 -7.07 -18.45 29.48
CA PRO A 139 -6.00 -19.31 28.96
C PRO A 139 -6.54 -20.71 28.65
N GLY A 140 -6.54 -21.11 27.37
CA GLY A 140 -6.96 -22.45 26.93
C GLY A 140 -8.20 -22.52 26.02
N SER A 141 -8.83 -21.39 25.67
CA SER A 141 -9.83 -21.37 24.60
C SER A 141 -9.22 -21.73 23.24
N PRO A 142 -9.89 -22.49 22.36
CA PRO A 142 -9.45 -22.70 20.97
C PRO A 142 -9.38 -21.40 20.15
N HIS A 143 -9.90 -20.29 20.69
CA HIS A 143 -9.81 -18.93 20.16
C HIS A 143 -8.93 -17.99 21.00
N ALA A 144 -8.14 -18.51 21.94
CA ALA A 144 -7.17 -17.69 22.68
C ALA A 144 -6.17 -17.07 21.68
N PRO A 145 -5.85 -15.77 21.79
CA PRO A 145 -4.87 -15.15 20.93
C PRO A 145 -3.55 -15.89 21.13
N VAL A 146 -2.98 -16.34 20.00
CA VAL A 146 -1.56 -16.63 19.92
C VAL A 146 -0.85 -15.38 20.46
N ALA A 147 0.12 -15.58 21.37
CA ALA A 147 0.85 -14.53 22.08
C ALA A 147 1.13 -13.30 21.19
N PRO A 148 1.11 -12.07 21.75
CA PRO A 148 1.32 -10.85 20.98
C PRO A 148 2.55 -11.00 20.06
N PRO A 149 2.45 -10.63 18.76
CA PRO A 149 3.47 -10.94 17.77
C PRO A 149 4.77 -10.12 17.91
N ASP A 150 5.04 -9.54 19.08
CA ASP A 150 6.17 -8.64 19.31
C ASP A 150 7.44 -9.37 19.77
N VAL A 151 7.47 -10.71 19.75
CA VAL A 151 8.71 -11.49 19.84
C VAL A 151 9.09 -12.00 18.44
N PRO A 152 10.18 -11.50 17.83
CA PRO A 152 10.63 -11.99 16.54
C PRO A 152 11.01 -13.47 16.62
N GLN A 153 10.18 -14.33 16.02
CA GLN A 153 10.51 -15.73 15.78
C GLN A 153 11.38 -15.80 14.50
N PRO A 154 12.57 -16.42 14.52
CA PRO A 154 13.35 -16.65 13.31
C PRO A 154 12.53 -17.48 12.31
N GLY A 155 12.34 -16.95 11.10
CA GLY A 155 11.71 -17.66 9.99
C GLY A 155 10.22 -17.32 9.84
N GLY A 156 9.90 -16.45 8.89
CA GLY A 156 8.50 -16.17 8.60
C GLY A 156 8.19 -15.66 7.20
N LEU A 157 8.95 -16.06 6.17
CA LEU A 157 8.54 -15.83 4.77
C LEU A 157 7.63 -16.95 4.29
N ALA A 158 6.63 -16.64 3.48
CA ALA A 158 5.81 -17.66 2.82
C ALA A 158 6.56 -18.36 1.66
N THR A 159 7.64 -17.74 1.16
CA THR A 159 8.46 -18.28 0.08
C THR A 159 9.06 -19.63 0.47
N LEU A 160 8.95 -20.58 -0.46
CA LEU A 160 9.44 -21.96 -0.32
C LEU A 160 10.62 -22.19 -1.25
N GLU A 161 11.45 -23.15 -0.90
CA GLU A 161 12.58 -23.64 -1.69
C GLU A 161 12.27 -25.07 -2.15
N THR A 162 12.70 -25.41 -3.37
CA THR A 162 12.48 -26.71 -4.00
C THR A 162 13.77 -27.52 -4.07
N ALA A 163 13.66 -28.81 -4.38
CA ALA A 163 14.80 -29.73 -4.51
C ALA A 163 15.77 -29.38 -5.65
N ASP A 164 15.30 -28.60 -6.63
CA ASP A 164 16.03 -28.09 -7.79
C ASP A 164 16.45 -26.61 -7.61
N ASP A 165 16.66 -26.17 -6.35
CA ASP A 165 17.13 -24.84 -5.94
C ASP A 165 16.28 -23.66 -6.43
N ALA A 166 15.03 -23.92 -6.82
CA ALA A 166 14.11 -22.86 -7.21
C ALA A 166 13.39 -22.29 -5.98
N ARG A 167 13.08 -20.99 -6.04
CA ARG A 167 12.24 -20.31 -5.06
C ARG A 167 10.84 -20.12 -5.61
N VAL A 168 9.83 -20.38 -4.80
CA VAL A 168 8.43 -20.22 -5.19
C VAL A 168 7.62 -19.45 -4.17
N GLU A 169 6.68 -18.67 -4.68
CA GLU A 169 5.63 -18.07 -3.88
C GLU A 169 4.30 -18.75 -4.26
N VAL A 170 3.58 -19.22 -3.25
CA VAL A 170 2.26 -19.84 -3.40
C VAL A 170 1.18 -18.91 -2.87
N GLU A 171 0.00 -18.96 -3.49
CA GLU A 171 -1.15 -18.18 -3.07
C GLU A 171 -2.46 -18.96 -3.20
N THR A 172 -3.30 -18.87 -2.17
CA THR A 172 -4.68 -19.33 -2.21
C THR A 172 -5.53 -18.56 -1.20
N LEU A 173 -6.81 -18.37 -1.54
CA LEU A 173 -7.81 -17.80 -0.63
C LEU A 173 -8.79 -18.86 -0.13
N ASP A 174 -8.57 -20.11 -0.51
CA ASP A 174 -9.43 -21.24 -0.17
C ASP A 174 -8.68 -22.21 0.78
N PRO A 175 -9.17 -22.39 2.02
CA PRO A 175 -8.57 -23.31 2.99
C PRO A 175 -8.61 -24.77 2.54
N LEU A 176 -9.57 -25.15 1.68
CA LEU A 176 -9.64 -26.51 1.13
C LEU A 176 -8.54 -26.73 0.09
N ALA A 177 -8.35 -25.78 -0.83
CA ALA A 177 -7.25 -25.80 -1.79
C ALA A 177 -5.88 -25.86 -1.07
N TRP A 178 -5.71 -25.09 0.01
CA TRP A 178 -4.51 -25.15 0.86
C TRP A 178 -4.27 -26.55 1.43
N ARG A 179 -5.28 -27.13 2.08
CA ARG A 179 -5.20 -28.47 2.66
C ARG A 179 -4.84 -29.51 1.60
N ASP A 180 -5.52 -29.47 0.45
CA ASP A 180 -5.39 -30.48 -0.60
C ASP A 180 -4.05 -30.38 -1.32
N PHE A 181 -3.53 -29.16 -1.50
CA PHE A 181 -2.17 -28.92 -2.02
C PHE A 181 -1.12 -29.61 -1.14
N TRP A 182 -1.16 -29.37 0.17
CA TRP A 182 -0.20 -29.97 1.09
C TRP A 182 -0.39 -31.48 1.23
N ALA A 183 -1.63 -31.98 1.19
CA ALA A 183 -1.91 -33.42 1.17
C ALA A 183 -1.27 -34.11 -0.04
N ARG A 184 -1.34 -33.50 -1.24
CA ARG A 184 -0.66 -34.01 -2.44
C ARG A 184 0.85 -34.04 -2.33
N LEU A 185 1.44 -33.14 -1.55
CA LEU A 185 2.88 -33.13 -1.27
C LEU A 185 3.27 -34.10 -0.13
N GLY A 186 2.31 -34.84 0.43
CA GLY A 186 2.54 -35.85 1.46
C GLY A 186 2.50 -35.31 2.90
N VAL A 187 1.94 -34.12 3.11
CA VAL A 187 1.76 -33.55 4.46
C VAL A 187 0.39 -33.92 5.01
N ALA A 188 0.35 -34.36 6.27
CA ALA A 188 -0.91 -34.66 6.95
C ALA A 188 -1.80 -33.41 7.09
N PRO A 189 -3.13 -33.50 6.86
CA PRO A 189 -4.04 -32.35 6.92
C PRO A 189 -3.98 -31.55 8.22
N ALA A 190 -3.77 -32.22 9.36
CA ALA A 190 -3.65 -31.55 10.65
C ALA A 190 -2.41 -30.63 10.74
N LEU A 191 -1.29 -31.02 10.11
CA LEU A 191 -0.07 -30.20 10.05
C LEU A 191 -0.24 -29.06 9.05
N ALA A 192 -0.84 -29.33 7.89
CA ALA A 192 -1.20 -28.29 6.92
C ALA A 192 -2.11 -27.22 7.54
N GLY A 193 -3.08 -27.64 8.36
CA GLY A 193 -4.00 -26.74 9.06
C GLY A 193 -3.29 -25.75 10.01
N ARG A 194 -2.19 -26.15 10.64
CA ARG A 194 -1.38 -25.24 11.51
C ARG A 194 -0.75 -24.09 10.74
N GLY A 195 -0.47 -24.29 9.44
CA GLY A 195 0.08 -23.25 8.57
C GLY A 195 -0.97 -22.31 7.96
N TRP A 196 -2.27 -22.65 8.01
CA TRP A 196 -3.31 -21.87 7.33
C TRP A 196 -3.46 -20.47 7.92
N LEU A 197 -3.66 -20.34 9.23
CA LEU A 197 -3.91 -19.04 9.85
C LEU A 197 -2.72 -18.07 9.70
N PRO A 198 -1.46 -18.47 9.96
CA PRO A 198 -0.30 -17.62 9.67
C PRO A 198 -0.20 -17.22 8.20
N PHE A 199 -0.51 -18.13 7.28
CA PHE A 199 -0.49 -17.87 5.85
C PHE A 199 -1.57 -16.87 5.45
N GLU A 200 -2.83 -17.09 5.85
CA GLU A 200 -3.96 -16.23 5.53
C GLU A 200 -3.77 -14.82 6.09
N GLN A 201 -3.22 -14.69 7.30
CA GLN A 201 -3.05 -13.41 8.00
C GLN A 201 -1.75 -12.68 7.67
N ARG A 202 -0.86 -13.23 6.83
CA ARG A 202 0.48 -12.65 6.59
C ARG A 202 0.46 -11.22 6.04
N PHE A 203 -0.59 -10.84 5.32
CA PHE A 203 -0.79 -9.46 4.84
C PHE A 203 -1.11 -8.46 5.96
N ALA A 204 -1.64 -8.95 7.07
CA ALA A 204 -2.04 -8.15 8.22
C ALA A 204 -0.95 -8.07 9.29
N THR A 205 -0.11 -9.11 9.39
CA THR A 205 0.96 -9.21 10.39
C THR A 205 2.34 -8.85 9.83
N ALA A 206 2.52 -8.93 8.50
CA ALA A 206 3.82 -8.86 7.80
C ALA A 206 4.81 -9.96 8.23
N VAL A 207 4.30 -11.12 8.66
CA VAL A 207 5.08 -12.31 8.99
C VAL A 207 4.24 -13.57 8.73
N CYS A 208 4.88 -14.66 8.31
CA CYS A 208 4.26 -15.93 7.95
C CYS A 208 5.08 -17.10 8.52
N PRO A 209 4.97 -17.39 9.84
CA PRO A 209 5.65 -18.53 10.47
C PRO A 209 5.00 -19.84 10.02
N LEU A 210 5.41 -20.36 8.85
CA LEU A 210 4.97 -21.65 8.35
C LEU A 210 5.61 -22.80 9.15
N PRO A 211 4.85 -23.88 9.44
CA PRO A 211 5.43 -25.09 10.03
C PRO A 211 6.58 -25.64 9.18
N GLU A 212 7.64 -26.10 9.85
CA GLU A 212 8.84 -26.62 9.19
C GLU A 212 8.52 -27.81 8.28
N GLU A 213 7.51 -28.62 8.62
CA GLU A 213 7.07 -29.75 7.81
C GLU A 213 6.60 -29.33 6.41
N LEU A 214 6.01 -28.14 6.27
CA LEU A 214 5.61 -27.60 4.97
C LEU A 214 6.82 -27.21 4.14
N ARG A 215 7.81 -26.56 4.77
CA ARG A 215 9.08 -26.20 4.11
C ARG A 215 9.82 -27.44 3.66
N GLN A 216 9.95 -28.43 4.54
CA GLN A 216 10.60 -29.70 4.26
C GLN A 216 9.88 -30.50 3.18
N ALA A 217 8.55 -30.43 3.11
CA ALA A 217 7.78 -31.06 2.02
C ALA A 217 8.07 -30.39 0.66
N ALA A 218 8.16 -29.07 0.61
CA ALA A 218 8.53 -28.34 -0.60
C ALA A 218 9.99 -28.63 -1.03
N LEU A 219 10.93 -28.65 -0.08
CA LEU A 219 12.35 -28.92 -0.32
C LEU A 219 12.63 -30.32 -0.88
N ARG A 220 11.72 -31.28 -0.71
CA ARG A 220 11.82 -32.65 -1.25
C ARG A 220 11.20 -32.82 -2.64
N ARG A 221 10.78 -31.73 -3.28
CA ARG A 221 10.02 -31.75 -4.53
C ARG A 221 10.61 -30.76 -5.51
N THR A 222 10.60 -31.12 -6.78
CA THR A 222 10.99 -30.24 -7.87
C THR A 222 9.94 -29.16 -8.10
N MET A 223 10.33 -28.05 -8.73
CA MET A 223 9.39 -27.02 -9.20
C MET A 223 8.24 -27.62 -10.04
N ALA A 224 8.53 -28.60 -10.88
CA ALA A 224 7.54 -29.24 -11.75
C ALA A 224 6.45 -29.98 -10.93
N GLU A 225 6.86 -30.71 -9.88
CA GLU A 225 5.94 -31.41 -8.99
C GLU A 225 5.06 -30.43 -8.18
N LEU A 226 5.65 -29.34 -7.69
CA LEU A 226 4.89 -28.29 -6.99
C LEU A 226 3.85 -27.64 -7.92
N ARG A 227 4.23 -27.32 -9.17
CA ARG A 227 3.30 -26.76 -10.16
C ARG A 227 2.16 -27.72 -10.49
N ALA A 228 2.46 -29.01 -10.63
CA ALA A 228 1.43 -30.02 -10.86
C ALA A 228 0.43 -30.07 -9.68
N ALA A 229 0.92 -30.11 -8.45
CA ALA A 229 0.07 -30.09 -7.26
C ALA A 229 -0.77 -28.80 -7.17
N ALA A 230 -0.19 -27.65 -7.51
CA ALA A 230 -0.87 -26.36 -7.49
C ALA A 230 -2.00 -26.30 -8.52
N ASN A 231 -1.72 -26.71 -9.76
CA ASN A 231 -2.72 -26.78 -10.84
C ASN A 231 -3.90 -27.70 -10.48
N ASP A 232 -3.61 -28.86 -9.88
CA ASP A 232 -4.62 -29.84 -9.52
C ASP A 232 -5.54 -29.41 -8.37
N THR A 233 -5.14 -28.38 -7.60
CA THR A 233 -5.83 -27.95 -6.37
C THR A 233 -6.32 -26.51 -6.42
N GLY A 234 -6.02 -25.77 -7.50
CA GLY A 234 -6.40 -24.37 -7.64
C GLY A 234 -5.51 -23.39 -6.84
N VAL A 235 -4.37 -23.85 -6.33
CA VAL A 235 -3.35 -22.97 -5.74
C VAL A 235 -2.60 -22.25 -6.87
N SER A 236 -2.39 -20.94 -6.71
CA SER A 236 -1.52 -20.18 -7.60
C SER A 236 -0.07 -20.32 -7.16
N LEU A 237 0.85 -20.48 -8.10
CA LEU A 237 2.28 -20.62 -7.81
C LEU A 237 3.11 -19.88 -8.86
N LEU A 238 4.02 -19.02 -8.41
CA LEU A 238 5.01 -18.36 -9.26
C LEU A 238 6.44 -18.63 -8.77
N ALA A 239 7.37 -18.73 -9.72
CA ALA A 239 8.79 -18.78 -9.40
C ALA A 239 9.29 -17.38 -9.06
N VAL A 240 10.07 -17.25 -7.98
CA VAL A 240 10.69 -15.99 -7.58
C VAL A 240 11.99 -15.80 -8.36
N GLY A 241 11.95 -14.88 -9.32
CA GLY A 241 13.13 -14.53 -10.12
C GLY A 241 14.16 -13.71 -9.33
N SER A 242 15.39 -13.70 -9.82
CA SER A 242 16.48 -12.85 -9.30
C SER A 242 16.59 -11.49 -10.00
N ASP A 243 15.92 -11.33 -11.15
CA ASP A 243 15.88 -10.08 -11.90
C ASP A 243 15.00 -9.04 -11.19
N PRO A 244 15.57 -7.92 -10.73
CA PRO A 244 14.80 -6.85 -10.10
C PRO A 244 14.03 -5.99 -11.11
N ALA A 245 14.35 -6.07 -12.40
CA ALA A 245 13.66 -5.30 -13.43
C ALA A 245 12.37 -6.01 -13.87
N PRO A 246 11.28 -5.26 -14.11
CA PRO A 246 10.08 -5.87 -14.66
C PRO A 246 10.31 -6.16 -16.15
N ALA A 247 9.88 -7.34 -16.62
CA ALA A 247 9.99 -7.72 -18.03
C ALA A 247 9.27 -6.74 -18.97
N ALA A 248 8.16 -6.16 -18.51
CA ALA A 248 7.43 -5.09 -19.16
C ALA A 248 7.13 -3.97 -18.16
N ARG A 249 7.11 -2.72 -18.62
CA ARG A 249 6.70 -1.56 -17.81
C ARG A 249 5.30 -1.12 -18.26
N PRO A 250 4.23 -1.78 -17.79
CA PRO A 250 2.88 -1.36 -18.14
C PRO A 250 2.64 0.09 -17.70
N ALA A 251 1.70 0.75 -18.38
CA ALA A 251 1.19 2.03 -17.92
C ALA A 251 0.59 1.88 -16.51
N PRO A 252 0.73 2.89 -15.63
CA PRO A 252 0.22 2.81 -14.26
C PRO A 252 -1.30 2.64 -14.22
N TRP A 253 -2.00 3.21 -15.19
CA TRP A 253 -3.41 2.91 -15.47
C TRP A 253 -3.68 3.13 -16.96
N SER A 254 -4.81 2.63 -17.46
CA SER A 254 -5.37 3.03 -18.75
C SER A 254 -6.67 3.82 -18.54
N LEU A 255 -6.98 4.68 -19.50
CA LEU A 255 -8.25 5.41 -19.57
C LEU A 255 -8.93 5.07 -20.89
N THR A 256 -10.11 4.47 -20.82
CA THR A 256 -10.96 4.25 -21.99
C THR A 256 -12.18 5.16 -21.88
N PRO A 257 -12.33 6.18 -22.74
CA PRO A 257 -13.45 7.10 -22.67
C PRO A 257 -14.80 6.38 -22.78
N GLY A 258 -15.76 6.74 -21.93
CA GLY A 258 -17.14 6.27 -22.03
C GLY A 258 -17.84 6.80 -23.28
N PRO A 259 -19.06 6.35 -23.61
CA PRO A 259 -19.79 6.82 -24.78
C PRO A 259 -20.00 8.35 -24.73
N ALA A 260 -20.17 8.97 -25.90
CA ALA A 260 -20.51 10.38 -25.96
C ALA A 260 -21.88 10.61 -25.27
N PRO A 261 -22.07 11.72 -24.55
CA PRO A 261 -23.36 12.02 -23.97
C PRO A 261 -24.36 12.23 -25.10
N VAL A 262 -25.52 11.56 -25.02
CA VAL A 262 -26.61 11.75 -25.99
C VAL A 262 -27.32 13.07 -25.64
N PRO A 263 -27.61 13.97 -26.59
CA PRO A 263 -28.25 15.26 -26.33
C PRO A 263 -29.60 15.17 -25.59
N GLU A 264 -30.29 14.02 -25.70
CA GLU A 264 -31.62 13.77 -25.15
C GLU A 264 -31.63 12.92 -23.86
N ALA A 265 -30.47 12.49 -23.36
CA ALA A 265 -30.36 11.83 -22.05
C ALA A 265 -30.59 12.90 -20.95
N ARG A 266 -31.86 13.27 -20.80
CA ARG A 266 -32.32 14.29 -19.87
C ARG A 266 -31.93 13.92 -18.44
N ALA A 267 -31.48 14.96 -17.75
CA ALA A 267 -31.55 15.22 -16.33
C ALA A 267 -32.24 14.14 -15.49
N HIS A 268 -31.50 13.68 -14.47
CA HIS A 268 -32.01 13.00 -13.28
C HIS A 268 -33.41 13.52 -12.90
N PRO A 269 -34.44 12.66 -12.79
CA PRO A 269 -35.72 13.08 -12.24
C PRO A 269 -35.48 13.46 -10.77
N ASP A 270 -35.86 14.69 -10.40
CA ASP A 270 -35.85 15.27 -9.04
C ASP A 270 -34.53 15.79 -8.42
N THR A 271 -33.52 16.16 -9.22
CA THR A 271 -32.54 17.17 -8.76
C THR A 271 -32.52 18.38 -9.69
N ALA A 272 -33.09 19.50 -9.21
CA ALA A 272 -32.89 20.81 -9.81
C ALA A 272 -31.40 21.16 -9.77
N VAL A 273 -30.71 20.90 -10.90
CA VAL A 273 -29.53 21.57 -11.50
C VAL A 273 -28.75 20.51 -12.30
N PRO A 274 -28.61 20.67 -13.63
CA PRO A 274 -27.65 19.91 -14.43
C PRO A 274 -26.24 20.50 -14.21
N GLY A 275 -25.35 19.72 -13.61
CA GLY A 275 -23.96 20.09 -13.37
C GLY A 275 -23.36 19.27 -12.22
N PRO A 276 -22.02 19.22 -12.07
CA PRO A 276 -21.41 18.67 -10.86
C PRO A 276 -22.06 19.33 -9.64
N ARG A 277 -22.46 18.54 -8.63
CA ARG A 277 -23.07 19.09 -7.42
C ARG A 277 -22.19 20.22 -6.90
N PRO A 278 -22.74 21.44 -6.66
CA PRO A 278 -21.98 22.50 -6.04
C PRO A 278 -21.43 21.97 -4.72
N ALA A 279 -20.17 22.29 -4.42
CA ALA A 279 -19.57 21.91 -3.14
C ALA A 279 -20.45 22.49 -2.02
N VAL A 280 -21.22 21.64 -1.32
CA VAL A 280 -21.94 22.07 -0.14
C VAL A 280 -20.87 22.29 0.94
N PRO A 281 -20.67 23.51 1.44
CA PRO A 281 -19.68 23.74 2.48
C PRO A 281 -20.16 23.05 3.75
N VAL A 282 -19.55 21.92 4.09
CA VAL A 282 -19.58 21.43 5.48
C VAL A 282 -18.63 22.36 6.25
N LEU A 283 -19.09 22.97 7.34
CA LEU A 283 -18.31 23.89 8.17
C LEU A 283 -16.91 23.33 8.46
N GLY A 284 -15.90 23.89 7.77
CA GLY A 284 -14.52 23.40 7.70
C GLY A 284 -13.85 23.79 6.38
N ALA A 285 -12.53 23.60 6.26
CA ALA A 285 -11.80 23.84 5.01
C ALA A 285 -12.34 22.94 3.89
N VAL A 286 -12.70 23.53 2.74
CA VAL A 286 -13.29 22.79 1.61
C VAL A 286 -12.23 21.90 0.95
N LEU A 287 -12.47 20.59 0.94
CA LEU A 287 -11.57 19.60 0.34
C LEU A 287 -11.82 19.45 -1.19
N PRO A 288 -10.81 19.06 -1.99
CA PRO A 288 -10.89 19.07 -3.46
C PRO A 288 -12.05 18.29 -4.10
N LEU A 289 -12.45 17.17 -3.51
CA LEU A 289 -13.50 16.29 -4.01
C LEU A 289 -14.82 16.44 -3.27
N ALA A 290 -14.97 17.48 -2.44
CA ALA A 290 -16.21 17.76 -1.73
C ALA A 290 -17.42 17.76 -2.69
N GLY A 291 -18.48 17.04 -2.32
CA GLY A 291 -19.71 16.89 -3.12
C GLY A 291 -19.68 15.79 -4.18
N LEU A 292 -18.57 15.09 -4.40
CA LEU A 292 -18.52 13.90 -5.25
C LEU A 292 -18.86 12.64 -4.45
N ARG A 293 -19.54 11.68 -5.10
CA ARG A 293 -19.93 10.40 -4.50
C ARG A 293 -19.24 9.22 -5.18
N VAL A 294 -18.64 8.36 -4.39
CA VAL A 294 -18.00 7.10 -4.81
C VAL A 294 -18.81 5.94 -4.23
N VAL A 295 -19.19 4.99 -5.08
CA VAL A 295 -19.68 3.69 -4.65
C VAL A 295 -18.55 2.68 -4.82
N GLU A 296 -18.13 2.03 -3.74
CA GLU A 296 -17.07 1.03 -3.80
C GLU A 296 -17.56 -0.37 -3.40
N SER A 297 -17.19 -1.38 -4.17
CA SER A 297 -17.31 -2.79 -3.80
C SER A 297 -15.92 -3.42 -3.81
N THR A 298 -15.20 -3.21 -2.72
CA THR A 298 -13.77 -3.53 -2.61
C THR A 298 -13.47 -4.34 -1.35
N ARG A 299 -12.47 -5.22 -1.41
CA ARG A 299 -12.00 -6.04 -0.27
C ARG A 299 -10.50 -5.94 -0.05
N ARG A 300 -10.05 -6.34 1.13
CA ARG A 300 -8.63 -6.35 1.56
C ARG A 300 -8.01 -4.95 1.59
N VAL A 301 -6.91 -4.70 0.88
CA VAL A 301 -6.11 -3.47 1.03
C VAL A 301 -6.21 -2.55 -0.19
N GLN A 302 -5.86 -3.02 -1.40
CA GLN A 302 -5.78 -2.18 -2.61
C GLN A 302 -7.02 -1.31 -2.86
N GLY A 303 -8.18 -1.94 -3.00
CA GLY A 303 -9.43 -1.24 -3.30
C GLY A 303 -9.89 -0.32 -2.15
N PRO A 304 -10.00 -0.82 -0.90
CA PRO A 304 -10.38 0.02 0.24
C PRO A 304 -9.46 1.22 0.46
N LEU A 305 -8.15 1.08 0.21
CA LEU A 305 -7.20 2.19 0.27
C LEU A 305 -7.47 3.24 -0.82
N ALA A 306 -7.79 2.83 -2.05
CA ALA A 306 -8.17 3.77 -3.10
C ALA A 306 -9.41 4.60 -2.70
N GLY A 307 -10.46 3.93 -2.18
CA GLY A 307 -11.62 4.62 -1.61
C GLY A 307 -11.27 5.51 -0.42
N HIS A 308 -10.35 5.07 0.45
CA HIS A 308 -9.89 5.86 1.60
C HIS A 308 -9.20 7.15 1.17
N VAL A 309 -8.35 7.10 0.13
CA VAL A 309 -7.71 8.28 -0.45
C VAL A 309 -8.73 9.27 -1.01
N LEU A 310 -9.69 8.78 -1.80
CA LEU A 310 -10.74 9.64 -2.36
C LEU A 310 -11.57 10.31 -1.25
N ARG A 311 -11.85 9.57 -0.16
CA ARG A 311 -12.47 10.12 1.04
C ARG A 311 -11.62 11.19 1.73
N MET A 312 -10.33 10.97 1.91
CA MET A 312 -9.41 11.95 2.50
C MET A 312 -9.34 13.24 1.66
N LEU A 313 -9.55 13.14 0.35
CA LEU A 313 -9.66 14.27 -0.56
C LEU A 313 -11.06 14.91 -0.59
N GLY A 314 -12.02 14.42 0.20
CA GLY A 314 -13.33 15.03 0.42
C GLY A 314 -14.53 14.34 -0.22
N ALA A 315 -14.34 13.22 -0.94
CA ALA A 315 -15.46 12.51 -1.54
C ALA A 315 -16.30 11.76 -0.48
N GLU A 316 -17.61 11.67 -0.69
CA GLU A 316 -18.45 10.72 0.02
C GLU A 316 -18.18 9.32 -0.56
N VAL A 317 -17.88 8.34 0.29
CA VAL A 317 -17.59 6.97 -0.16
C VAL A 317 -18.53 5.99 0.51
N VAL A 318 -19.43 5.41 -0.26
CA VAL A 318 -20.39 4.38 0.17
C VAL A 318 -19.82 3.01 -0.16
N ARG A 319 -19.72 2.13 0.84
CA ARG A 319 -19.24 0.76 0.70
C ARG A 319 -20.36 -0.21 0.48
N ILE A 320 -20.21 -1.09 -0.51
CA ILE A 320 -21.04 -2.27 -0.71
C ILE A 320 -20.38 -3.46 -0.03
N GLU A 321 -21.07 -4.04 0.95
CA GLU A 321 -20.63 -5.24 1.65
C GLU A 321 -21.56 -6.42 1.40
N PRO A 322 -21.03 -7.66 1.38
CA PRO A 322 -21.90 -8.84 1.33
C PRO A 322 -22.68 -8.99 2.64
N PRO A 323 -23.74 -9.82 2.66
CA PRO A 323 -24.39 -10.24 3.89
C PRO A 323 -23.40 -10.72 4.96
N GLY A 324 -23.48 -10.14 6.15
CA GLY A 324 -22.54 -10.44 7.26
C GLY A 324 -21.23 -9.63 7.25
N GLY A 325 -21.08 -8.72 6.29
CA GLY A 325 -19.96 -7.78 6.20
C GLY A 325 -18.68 -8.33 5.55
N ASP A 326 -17.69 -7.45 5.37
CA ASP A 326 -16.36 -7.85 4.93
C ASP A 326 -15.69 -8.75 5.99
N PRO A 327 -15.17 -9.95 5.64
CA PRO A 327 -14.46 -10.82 6.59
C PRO A 327 -13.31 -10.13 7.35
N MET A 328 -12.68 -9.12 6.75
CA MET A 328 -11.60 -8.36 7.40
C MET A 328 -12.08 -7.58 8.64
N ARG A 329 -13.38 -7.34 8.80
CA ARG A 329 -13.98 -6.76 10.02
C ARG A 329 -13.67 -7.56 11.28
N TRP A 330 -13.45 -8.86 11.14
CA TRP A 330 -13.30 -9.77 12.26
C TRP A 330 -11.84 -10.18 12.50
N LEU A 331 -10.89 -9.54 11.81
CA LEU A 331 -9.47 -9.86 11.92
C LEU A 331 -8.82 -9.15 13.12
N PRO A 332 -8.36 -9.86 14.17
CA PRO A 332 -7.83 -9.23 15.38
C PRO A 332 -6.55 -8.40 15.14
N PRO A 333 -6.27 -7.33 15.92
CA PRO A 333 -7.05 -6.92 17.07
C PRO A 333 -8.31 -6.14 16.65
N LEU A 334 -9.36 -6.33 17.44
CA LEU A 334 -10.58 -5.54 17.33
C LEU A 334 -10.37 -4.22 18.08
N ALA A 335 -10.96 -3.15 17.59
CA ALA A 335 -11.04 -1.85 18.24
C ALA A 335 -12.46 -1.32 18.03
N GLY A 336 -13.23 -1.21 19.13
CA GLY A 336 -14.67 -1.08 19.05
C GLY A 336 -15.31 -2.29 18.36
N ASP A 337 -16.18 -2.04 17.37
CA ASP A 337 -17.01 -3.09 16.74
C ASP A 337 -16.34 -3.85 15.59
N CYS A 338 -15.10 -3.53 15.24
CA CYS A 338 -14.41 -4.20 14.12
C CYS A 338 -12.89 -4.18 14.26
N SER A 339 -12.21 -4.88 13.36
CA SER A 339 -10.75 -4.89 13.22
C SER A 339 -10.19 -3.48 13.09
N ALA A 340 -9.15 -3.17 13.87
CA ALA A 340 -8.42 -1.92 13.72
C ALA A 340 -7.82 -1.76 12.31
N ARG A 341 -7.47 -2.87 11.64
CA ARG A 341 -6.96 -2.84 10.25
C ARG A 341 -8.06 -2.53 9.25
N PHE A 342 -9.24 -3.10 9.45
CA PHE A 342 -10.41 -2.76 8.65
C PHE A 342 -10.78 -1.28 8.83
N SER A 343 -10.85 -0.83 10.09
CA SER A 343 -11.15 0.55 10.45
C SER A 343 -10.15 1.53 9.84
N ALA A 344 -8.84 1.23 9.85
CA ALA A 344 -7.80 2.07 9.25
C ALA A 344 -8.04 2.45 7.78
N LEU A 345 -8.73 1.59 7.01
CA LEU A 345 -9.04 1.82 5.60
C LEU A 345 -10.49 2.25 5.37
N ASN A 346 -11.40 1.96 6.30
CA ASN A 346 -12.84 2.07 6.05
C ASN A 346 -13.60 2.97 7.02
N ALA A 347 -12.96 3.48 8.07
CA ALA A 347 -13.60 4.38 9.03
C ALA A 347 -14.22 5.61 8.33
N GLY A 348 -15.47 5.88 8.69
CA GLY A 348 -16.26 6.99 8.16
C GLY A 348 -16.88 6.77 6.78
N LYS A 349 -16.79 5.58 6.21
CA LYS A 349 -17.50 5.21 4.99
C LYS A 349 -18.84 4.56 5.36
N PRO A 350 -20.01 5.13 5.00
CA PRO A 350 -21.29 4.45 5.17
C PRO A 350 -21.32 3.13 4.40
N VAL A 351 -22.03 2.14 4.93
CA VAL A 351 -22.10 0.78 4.38
C VAL A 351 -23.52 0.48 3.95
N VAL A 352 -23.65 -0.13 2.77
CA VAL A 352 -24.87 -0.77 2.29
C VAL A 352 -24.57 -2.26 2.11
N GLU A 353 -25.32 -3.09 2.82
CA GLU A 353 -25.27 -4.54 2.65
C GLU A 353 -26.06 -4.94 1.40
N ALA A 354 -25.46 -5.70 0.49
CA ALA A 354 -26.12 -6.21 -0.71
C ALA A 354 -25.55 -7.58 -1.14
N ASP A 355 -26.44 -8.56 -1.32
CA ASP A 355 -26.07 -9.85 -1.90
C ASP A 355 -26.05 -9.79 -3.43
N LEU A 356 -24.85 -9.60 -3.99
CA LEU A 356 -24.62 -9.54 -5.43
C LEU A 356 -24.96 -10.84 -6.18
N THR A 357 -25.15 -11.97 -5.47
CA THR A 357 -25.59 -13.22 -6.10
C THR A 357 -27.07 -13.17 -6.49
N THR A 358 -27.86 -12.32 -5.82
CA THR A 358 -29.29 -12.11 -6.08
C THR A 358 -29.52 -10.99 -7.09
N ALA A 359 -30.66 -11.03 -7.81
CA ALA A 359 -31.06 -9.92 -8.68
C ALA A 359 -31.27 -8.62 -7.87
N GLN A 360 -31.98 -8.71 -6.74
CA GLN A 360 -32.27 -7.58 -5.86
C GLN A 360 -31.00 -6.87 -5.35
N GLY A 361 -29.97 -7.63 -4.93
CA GLY A 361 -28.73 -7.02 -4.48
C GLY A 361 -27.98 -6.32 -5.61
N ARG A 362 -28.02 -6.85 -6.83
CA ARG A 362 -27.47 -6.17 -8.02
C ARG A 362 -28.25 -4.91 -8.37
N ASP A 363 -29.57 -4.94 -8.31
CA ASP A 363 -30.42 -3.77 -8.59
C ASP A 363 -30.22 -2.66 -7.55
N THR A 364 -30.04 -3.04 -6.29
CA THR A 364 -29.68 -2.10 -5.21
C THR A 364 -28.37 -1.38 -5.52
N VAL A 365 -27.36 -2.11 -5.98
CA VAL A 365 -26.07 -1.50 -6.37
C VAL A 365 -26.19 -0.64 -7.62
N ARG A 366 -26.98 -1.05 -8.62
CA ARG A 366 -27.26 -0.20 -9.80
C ARG A 366 -27.91 1.13 -9.42
N ALA A 367 -28.87 1.11 -8.49
CA ALA A 367 -29.52 2.32 -8.00
C ALA A 367 -28.50 3.27 -7.33
N LEU A 368 -27.59 2.73 -6.52
CA LEU A 368 -26.51 3.53 -5.91
C LEU A 368 -25.55 4.09 -6.96
N ILE A 369 -25.18 3.30 -7.98
CA ILE A 369 -24.30 3.72 -9.07
C ILE A 369 -24.95 4.84 -9.91
N ALA A 370 -26.26 4.82 -10.09
CA ALA A 370 -26.98 5.85 -10.86
C ALA A 370 -26.82 7.28 -10.29
N GLU A 371 -26.49 7.39 -9.01
CA GLU A 371 -26.25 8.66 -8.31
C GLU A 371 -24.76 8.94 -8.02
N ALA A 372 -23.86 8.08 -8.50
CA ALA A 372 -22.44 8.13 -8.19
C ALA A 372 -21.63 8.82 -9.30
N ASP A 373 -20.55 9.48 -8.90
CA ASP A 373 -19.51 9.97 -9.81
C ASP A 373 -18.52 8.88 -10.19
N VAL A 374 -18.27 7.95 -9.26
CA VAL A 374 -17.28 6.88 -9.39
C VAL A 374 -17.88 5.57 -8.91
N PHE A 375 -17.73 4.52 -9.70
CA PHE A 375 -17.91 3.14 -9.25
C PHE A 375 -16.55 2.44 -9.20
N LEU A 376 -16.13 2.00 -8.01
CA LEU A 376 -14.82 1.38 -7.77
C LEU A 376 -14.98 -0.07 -7.32
N HIS A 377 -14.30 -1.00 -7.97
CA HIS A 377 -14.26 -2.39 -7.53
C HIS A 377 -12.90 -3.05 -7.75
N ASN A 378 -12.59 -4.10 -6.98
CA ASN A 378 -11.37 -4.91 -7.13
C ASN A 378 -11.67 -6.41 -7.28
N TRP A 379 -12.75 -6.71 -8.01
CA TRP A 379 -13.16 -8.09 -8.26
C TRP A 379 -12.20 -8.82 -9.21
N ALA A 380 -12.12 -10.14 -9.07
CA ALA A 380 -11.39 -10.99 -9.99
C ALA A 380 -11.90 -10.83 -11.44
N PRO A 381 -11.04 -11.04 -12.46
CA PRO A 381 -11.41 -10.96 -13.87
C PRO A 381 -12.70 -11.73 -14.21
N GLY A 382 -13.50 -11.13 -15.08
CA GLY A 382 -14.80 -11.66 -15.52
C GLY A 382 -15.93 -11.61 -14.47
N LYS A 383 -15.65 -11.30 -13.19
CA LYS A 383 -16.70 -11.25 -12.16
C LYS A 383 -17.69 -10.11 -12.41
N ALA A 384 -17.22 -8.93 -12.84
CA ALA A 384 -18.10 -7.80 -13.15
C ALA A 384 -19.12 -8.14 -14.26
N ALA A 385 -18.65 -8.77 -15.35
CA ALA A 385 -19.50 -9.23 -16.45
C ALA A 385 -20.53 -10.28 -15.99
N ARG A 386 -20.12 -11.26 -15.16
CA ARG A 386 -21.05 -12.24 -14.56
C ARG A 386 -22.11 -11.60 -13.66
N LEU A 387 -21.80 -10.45 -13.06
CA LEU A 387 -22.73 -9.67 -12.27
C LEU A 387 -23.54 -8.68 -13.14
N GLY A 388 -23.24 -8.52 -14.43
CA GLY A 388 -23.82 -7.48 -15.28
C GLY A 388 -23.47 -6.05 -14.82
N LEU A 389 -22.42 -5.90 -14.01
CA LEU A 389 -21.97 -4.63 -13.43
C LEU A 389 -20.62 -4.21 -14.02
N ASP A 390 -20.35 -4.58 -15.27
CA ASP A 390 -19.13 -4.15 -15.96
C ASP A 390 -19.31 -2.79 -16.65
N ALA A 391 -18.19 -2.23 -17.13
CA ALA A 391 -18.19 -0.93 -17.78
C ALA A 391 -19.05 -0.90 -19.06
N CYS A 392 -19.12 -2.01 -19.80
CA CYS A 392 -19.90 -2.10 -21.03
C CYS A 392 -21.40 -2.04 -20.75
N GLU A 393 -21.85 -2.59 -19.62
CA GLU A 393 -23.23 -2.53 -19.15
C GLU A 393 -23.58 -1.18 -18.51
N LEU A 394 -22.66 -0.56 -17.75
CA LEU A 394 -22.97 0.62 -16.94
C LEU A 394 -22.77 1.96 -17.67
N LEU A 395 -21.71 2.11 -18.46
CA LEU A 395 -21.38 3.39 -19.09
C LEU A 395 -22.41 3.89 -20.13
N PRO A 396 -23.13 3.04 -20.90
CA PRO A 396 -24.20 3.50 -21.78
C PRO A 396 -25.35 4.21 -21.05
N GLY A 397 -25.73 3.72 -19.86
CA GLY A 397 -26.77 4.35 -19.03
C GLY A 397 -26.26 5.52 -18.19
N HIS A 398 -24.96 5.54 -17.91
CA HIS A 398 -24.31 6.56 -17.07
C HIS A 398 -23.06 7.13 -17.74
N PRO A 399 -23.20 7.93 -18.82
CA PRO A 399 -22.07 8.36 -19.65
C PRO A 399 -21.04 9.26 -18.93
N ALA A 400 -21.40 9.84 -17.77
CA ALA A 400 -20.52 10.65 -16.94
C ALA A 400 -19.83 9.85 -15.80
N LEU A 401 -20.14 8.56 -15.64
CA LEU A 401 -19.59 7.70 -14.59
C LEU A 401 -18.12 7.40 -14.84
N VAL A 402 -17.29 7.54 -13.80
CA VAL A 402 -15.95 6.97 -13.78
C VAL A 402 -16.05 5.53 -13.26
N TYR A 403 -15.87 4.55 -14.14
CA TYR A 403 -15.82 3.14 -13.78
C TYR A 403 -14.36 2.76 -13.49
N ALA A 404 -14.04 2.30 -12.29
CA ALA A 404 -12.68 1.97 -11.90
C ALA A 404 -12.53 0.51 -11.47
N TRP A 405 -11.62 -0.20 -12.14
CA TRP A 405 -11.22 -1.56 -11.80
C TRP A 405 -9.77 -1.59 -11.31
N ALA A 406 -9.59 -1.99 -10.06
CA ALA A 406 -8.29 -2.28 -9.47
C ALA A 406 -8.03 -3.79 -9.51
N SER A 407 -7.15 -4.22 -10.40
CA SER A 407 -6.85 -5.65 -10.64
C SER A 407 -5.51 -6.07 -10.02
N GLY A 408 -5.22 -7.37 -10.02
CA GLY A 408 -3.88 -7.88 -9.65
C GLY A 408 -2.86 -7.69 -10.78
N PHE A 409 -3.18 -8.22 -11.96
CA PHE A 409 -2.23 -8.34 -13.07
C PHE A 409 -2.54 -7.46 -14.29
N GLY A 410 -3.70 -6.79 -14.33
CA GLY A 410 -4.22 -6.23 -15.58
C GLY A 410 -4.28 -7.33 -16.64
N ASP A 411 -3.72 -7.06 -17.81
CA ASP A 411 -3.74 -7.99 -18.95
C ASP A 411 -2.49 -8.89 -19.03
N ALA A 412 -1.60 -8.85 -18.03
CA ALA A 412 -0.29 -9.52 -18.09
C ALA A 412 -0.35 -11.05 -18.26
N PHE A 413 -1.46 -11.68 -17.88
CA PHE A 413 -1.67 -13.14 -17.97
C PHE A 413 -2.91 -13.53 -18.80
N GLY A 414 -3.48 -12.59 -19.58
CA GLY A 414 -4.71 -12.83 -20.33
C GLY A 414 -5.91 -13.21 -19.45
N ASP A 415 -6.79 -14.09 -19.96
CA ASP A 415 -8.12 -14.35 -19.38
C ASP A 415 -8.11 -15.23 -18.13
N ARG A 416 -7.03 -15.96 -17.86
CA ARG A 416 -6.92 -16.88 -16.72
C ARG A 416 -5.66 -16.60 -15.90
N PRO A 417 -5.56 -15.42 -15.27
CA PRO A 417 -4.42 -15.10 -14.44
C PRO A 417 -4.40 -15.95 -13.15
N PRO A 418 -3.23 -16.12 -12.52
CA PRO A 418 -3.17 -16.56 -11.13
C PRO A 418 -3.89 -15.56 -10.21
N LEU A 419 -4.05 -15.92 -8.93
CA LEU A 419 -4.64 -15.03 -7.94
C LEU A 419 -3.87 -13.71 -7.85
N GLY A 420 -4.60 -12.61 -8.05
CA GLY A 420 -4.07 -11.25 -8.04
C GLY A 420 -3.83 -10.72 -6.63
N THR A 421 -2.78 -11.20 -5.96
CA THR A 421 -2.39 -10.74 -4.63
C THR A 421 -1.09 -9.95 -4.66
N ASP A 422 -0.84 -9.22 -3.57
CA ASP A 422 0.36 -8.40 -3.39
C ASP A 422 1.65 -9.18 -3.65
N TYR A 423 1.76 -10.38 -3.10
CA TYR A 423 2.99 -11.19 -3.18
C TYR A 423 3.24 -11.73 -4.58
N LEU A 424 2.21 -12.24 -5.26
CA LEU A 424 2.37 -12.71 -6.64
C LEU A 424 2.61 -11.56 -7.62
N ALA A 425 2.03 -10.38 -7.37
CA ALA A 425 2.33 -9.18 -8.14
C ALA A 425 3.77 -8.69 -7.91
N GLN A 426 4.27 -8.73 -6.66
CA GLN A 426 5.68 -8.45 -6.35
C GLN A 426 6.62 -9.40 -7.09
N VAL A 427 6.31 -10.70 -7.10
CA VAL A 427 7.11 -11.74 -7.77
C VAL A 427 7.11 -11.53 -9.28
N HIS A 428 5.94 -11.44 -9.90
CA HIS A 428 5.82 -11.26 -11.35
C HIS A 428 6.46 -9.94 -11.82
N GLY A 429 6.25 -8.87 -11.07
CA GLY A 429 6.79 -7.56 -11.38
C GLY A 429 8.26 -7.37 -11.04
N GLY A 430 8.98 -8.39 -10.54
CA GLY A 430 10.40 -8.28 -10.13
C GLY A 430 10.64 -7.47 -8.84
N LEU A 431 9.59 -6.94 -8.20
CA LEU A 431 9.71 -6.17 -6.96
C LEU A 431 10.19 -7.04 -5.79
N ALA A 432 9.80 -8.32 -5.75
CA ALA A 432 10.28 -9.28 -4.75
C ALA A 432 11.81 -9.42 -4.76
N ALA A 433 12.44 -9.34 -5.93
CA ALA A 433 13.90 -9.32 -6.03
C ALA A 433 14.48 -7.95 -5.65
N ALA A 434 13.84 -6.87 -6.08
CA ALA A 434 14.34 -5.51 -5.91
C ALA A 434 14.34 -5.01 -4.46
N VAL A 435 13.37 -5.43 -3.64
CA VAL A 435 13.29 -5.00 -2.22
C VAL A 435 14.35 -5.64 -1.33
N ARG A 436 15.08 -6.63 -1.84
CA ARG A 436 16.16 -7.33 -1.14
C ARG A 436 17.53 -6.99 -1.75
N PRO A 437 18.57 -6.75 -0.92
CA PRO A 437 19.93 -6.60 -1.44
C PRO A 437 20.46 -7.91 -2.04
N ALA A 438 21.52 -7.80 -2.83
CA ALA A 438 22.08 -8.91 -3.62
C ALA A 438 22.61 -10.08 -2.78
N ASP A 439 23.03 -9.82 -1.54
CA ASP A 439 23.52 -10.80 -0.57
C ASP A 439 22.39 -11.53 0.18
N GLN A 440 21.14 -11.12 -0.01
CA GLN A 440 19.95 -11.84 0.46
C GLN A 440 19.28 -12.58 -0.68
N PRO A 441 18.65 -13.74 -0.45
CA PRO A 441 17.84 -14.37 -1.47
C PRO A 441 16.62 -13.49 -1.85
N PRO A 442 16.19 -13.49 -3.14
CA PRO A 442 14.95 -12.83 -3.55
C PRO A 442 13.74 -13.39 -2.80
N ALA A 443 12.90 -12.50 -2.27
CA ALA A 443 11.64 -12.85 -1.63
C ALA A 443 10.76 -11.61 -1.53
N PRO A 444 9.43 -11.74 -1.70
CA PRO A 444 8.51 -10.63 -1.50
C PRO A 444 8.67 -10.04 -0.09
N SER A 445 8.43 -8.75 0.02
CA SER A 445 8.16 -8.13 1.30
C SER A 445 6.79 -8.62 1.78
N LEU A 446 6.66 -9.00 3.05
CA LEU A 446 5.35 -9.33 3.63
C LEU A 446 4.55 -8.09 4.04
N MET A 447 5.18 -6.91 4.06
CA MET A 447 4.45 -5.64 3.97
C MET A 447 3.76 -5.57 2.62
N THR A 448 2.48 -5.18 2.62
CA THR A 448 1.57 -5.07 1.47
C THR A 448 1.94 -3.93 0.51
N LEU A 449 3.12 -4.00 -0.13
CA LEU A 449 3.73 -2.90 -0.88
C LEU A 449 2.92 -2.48 -2.11
N THR A 450 2.56 -3.44 -2.96
CA THR A 450 1.82 -3.24 -4.20
C THR A 450 0.32 -3.07 -3.95
N ASP A 451 -0.21 -3.63 -2.87
CA ASP A 451 -1.57 -3.37 -2.39
C ASP A 451 -1.72 -1.88 -2.05
N VAL A 452 -0.79 -1.34 -1.24
CA VAL A 452 -0.78 0.10 -0.91
C VAL A 452 -0.56 0.93 -2.17
N LEU A 453 0.52 0.68 -2.91
CA LEU A 453 0.86 1.48 -4.08
C LEU A 453 -0.21 1.36 -5.18
N GLY A 454 -0.82 0.19 -5.33
CA GLY A 454 -1.90 -0.10 -6.27
C GLY A 454 -3.18 0.63 -5.93
N GLY A 455 -3.52 0.77 -4.64
CA GLY A 455 -4.63 1.61 -4.19
C GLY A 455 -4.40 3.09 -4.54
N LEU A 456 -3.17 3.59 -4.32
CA LEU A 456 -2.81 4.96 -4.70
C LEU A 456 -2.85 5.18 -6.22
N VAL A 457 -2.32 4.23 -7.00
CA VAL A 457 -2.35 4.29 -8.47
C VAL A 457 -3.79 4.25 -8.99
N CYS A 458 -4.65 3.42 -8.43
CA CYS A 458 -6.07 3.37 -8.79
C CYS A 458 -6.76 4.71 -8.50
N ALA A 459 -6.57 5.28 -7.30
CA ALA A 459 -7.13 6.59 -6.96
C ALA A 459 -6.59 7.72 -7.87
N GLN A 460 -5.31 7.65 -8.29
CA GLN A 460 -4.76 8.58 -9.28
C GLN A 460 -5.45 8.43 -10.65
N GLY A 461 -5.70 7.20 -11.10
CA GLY A 461 -6.45 6.95 -12.34
C GLY A 461 -7.88 7.50 -12.27
N VAL A 462 -8.56 7.36 -11.13
CA VAL A 462 -9.87 7.97 -10.87
C VAL A 462 -9.80 9.50 -10.95
N LEU A 463 -8.83 10.12 -10.28
CA LEU A 463 -8.62 11.58 -10.33
C LEU A 463 -8.35 12.07 -11.75
N ALA A 464 -7.54 11.33 -12.52
CA ALA A 464 -7.28 11.64 -13.93
C ALA A 464 -8.55 11.56 -14.78
N ALA A 465 -9.37 10.53 -14.59
CA ALA A 465 -10.66 10.39 -15.27
C ALA A 465 -11.65 11.50 -14.88
N LEU A 466 -11.71 11.88 -13.61
CA LEU A 466 -12.52 13.02 -13.14
C LEU A 466 -12.04 14.33 -13.76
N ALA A 467 -10.73 14.58 -13.81
CA ALA A 467 -10.17 15.76 -14.46
C ALA A 467 -10.50 15.81 -15.96
N ALA A 468 -10.39 14.67 -16.66
CA ALA A 468 -10.80 14.58 -18.05
C ALA A 468 -12.31 14.81 -18.23
N ARG A 469 -13.14 14.31 -17.31
CA ARG A 469 -14.59 14.52 -17.31
C ARG A 469 -14.97 15.99 -17.21
N GLU A 470 -14.29 16.78 -16.39
CA GLU A 470 -14.56 18.23 -16.27
C GLU A 470 -14.35 18.98 -17.60
N THR A 471 -13.46 18.49 -18.46
CA THR A 471 -13.23 19.08 -19.80
C THR A 471 -14.10 18.50 -20.91
N THR A 472 -14.44 17.21 -20.82
CA THR A 472 -15.10 16.47 -21.91
C THR A 472 -16.58 16.21 -21.67
N GLY A 473 -17.07 16.37 -20.45
CA GLY A 473 -18.38 15.93 -20.01
C GLY A 473 -18.56 14.41 -19.96
N ARG A 474 -17.49 13.62 -20.22
CA ARG A 474 -17.54 12.17 -20.36
C ARG A 474 -16.82 11.48 -19.21
N GLY A 475 -17.46 10.45 -18.68
CA GLY A 475 -16.84 9.47 -17.81
C GLY A 475 -15.83 8.60 -18.55
N SER A 476 -15.18 7.70 -17.84
CA SER A 476 -14.17 6.79 -18.41
C SER A 476 -14.09 5.50 -17.60
N ARG A 477 -13.72 4.42 -18.28
CA ARG A 477 -13.21 3.22 -17.64
C ARG A 477 -11.73 3.42 -17.30
N VAL A 478 -11.39 3.16 -16.04
CA VAL A 478 -10.05 3.20 -15.47
C VAL A 478 -9.64 1.78 -15.13
N ASP A 479 -8.58 1.27 -15.76
CA ASP A 479 -8.00 -0.02 -15.41
C ASP A 479 -6.62 0.20 -14.80
N SER A 480 -6.40 -0.35 -13.60
CA SER A 480 -5.10 -0.32 -12.90
C SER A 480 -4.77 -1.70 -12.34
N SER A 481 -3.51 -1.94 -11.99
CA SER A 481 -3.10 -3.22 -11.43
C SER A 481 -1.99 -3.14 -10.38
N LEU A 482 -1.91 -4.13 -9.49
CA LEU A 482 -0.79 -4.29 -8.56
C LEU A 482 0.55 -4.36 -9.30
N VAL A 483 0.60 -5.06 -10.44
CA VAL A 483 1.81 -5.13 -11.29
C VAL A 483 2.19 -3.77 -11.88
N SER A 484 1.21 -3.00 -12.34
CA SER A 484 1.46 -1.65 -12.86
C SER A 484 1.99 -0.69 -11.79
N ALA A 485 1.52 -0.84 -10.56
CA ALA A 485 2.03 -0.13 -9.40
C ALA A 485 3.46 -0.57 -9.07
N ALA A 486 3.75 -1.87 -9.05
CA ALA A 486 5.10 -2.39 -8.85
C ALA A 486 6.11 -1.83 -9.87
N ALA A 487 5.68 -1.63 -11.13
CA ALA A 487 6.50 -1.07 -12.20
C ALA A 487 6.79 0.44 -12.06
N LEU A 488 6.15 1.14 -11.12
CA LEU A 488 6.49 2.53 -10.80
C LEU A 488 7.76 2.66 -9.97
N VAL A 489 8.11 1.63 -9.19
CA VAL A 489 9.28 1.68 -8.31
C VAL A 489 10.56 1.68 -9.15
N PRO A 490 11.35 2.78 -9.16
CA PRO A 490 12.60 2.82 -9.90
C PRO A 490 13.58 1.80 -9.33
N ARG A 491 14.24 1.05 -10.22
CA ARG A 491 15.25 0.06 -9.82
C ARG A 491 16.25 -0.19 -10.94
N PRO A 492 17.54 -0.34 -10.60
CA PRO A 492 18.58 -0.70 -11.55
C PRO A 492 18.40 -2.16 -12.03
N ALA A 493 19.08 -2.52 -13.12
CA ALA A 493 19.05 -3.88 -13.68
C ALA A 493 19.72 -4.93 -12.78
N HIS A 494 20.38 -4.52 -11.70
CA HIS A 494 21.02 -5.39 -10.72
C HIS A 494 20.55 -5.04 -9.32
N ARG A 495 20.52 -6.02 -8.41
CA ARG A 495 20.15 -5.78 -7.01
C ARG A 495 21.24 -4.97 -6.29
N ALA A 496 20.82 -4.10 -5.37
CA ALA A 496 21.74 -3.28 -4.58
C ALA A 496 22.72 -4.16 -3.79
N ARG A 497 24.01 -3.80 -3.79
CA ARG A 497 25.00 -4.46 -2.91
C ARG A 497 25.13 -3.63 -1.65
N TRP A 498 24.88 -4.27 -0.50
CA TRP A 498 24.96 -3.62 0.79
C TRP A 498 26.20 -4.03 1.55
N THR A 499 26.71 -3.09 2.33
CA THR A 499 27.71 -3.30 3.38
C THR A 499 27.01 -3.41 4.74
N ALA A 500 27.79 -3.67 5.80
CA ALA A 500 27.28 -3.63 7.17
C ALA A 500 26.64 -2.28 7.53
N LEU A 501 27.13 -1.18 6.95
CA LEU A 501 26.68 0.20 7.25
C LEU A 501 25.37 0.57 6.56
N ASP A 502 24.93 -0.20 5.56
CA ASP A 502 23.63 -0.02 4.89
C ASP A 502 22.47 -0.60 5.70
N ARG A 503 22.78 -1.39 6.72
CA ARG A 503 21.82 -2.09 7.57
C ARG A 503 21.67 -1.35 8.90
N PRO A 504 20.50 -1.44 9.57
CA PRO A 504 20.34 -1.02 10.95
C PRO A 504 21.41 -1.66 11.84
N VAL A 505 22.19 -0.84 12.53
CA VAL A 505 23.17 -1.32 13.52
C VAL A 505 22.52 -1.33 14.90
N ARG A 506 22.73 -2.39 15.67
CA ARG A 506 22.23 -2.50 17.04
C ARG A 506 23.07 -1.64 17.99
N THR A 507 22.41 -0.83 18.81
CA THR A 507 23.01 -0.03 19.89
C THR A 507 22.70 -0.67 21.25
N ALA A 508 23.10 -0.04 22.35
CA ALA A 508 22.84 -0.56 23.71
C ALA A 508 21.33 -0.72 24.00
N ASP A 509 20.51 0.15 23.44
CA ASP A 509 19.08 0.31 23.78
C ASP A 509 18.15 0.29 22.55
N GLY A 510 18.68 0.13 21.33
CA GLY A 510 17.88 0.21 20.12
C GLY A 510 18.63 -0.13 18.84
N HIS A 511 18.25 0.54 17.76
CA HIS A 511 18.85 0.39 16.45
C HIS A 511 19.04 1.77 15.80
N LEU A 512 20.10 1.91 15.01
CA LEU A 512 20.44 3.14 14.31
C LEU A 512 20.64 2.85 12.82
N CYS A 513 20.04 3.67 11.96
CA CYS A 513 20.31 3.64 10.53
C CYS A 513 21.23 4.80 10.16
N LEU A 514 22.35 4.51 9.51
CA LEU A 514 23.30 5.54 9.10
C LEU A 514 22.79 6.27 7.86
N GLY A 515 22.90 7.60 7.90
CA GLY A 515 22.50 8.46 6.79
C GLY A 515 23.42 8.31 5.58
N SER A 516 22.97 8.78 4.42
CA SER A 516 23.71 8.69 3.15
C SER A 516 25.17 9.13 3.22
N ALA A 517 25.47 10.25 3.89
CA ALA A 517 26.84 10.73 4.06
C ALA A 517 27.72 9.78 4.89
N ALA A 518 27.18 9.19 5.96
CA ALA A 518 27.90 8.23 6.80
C ALA A 518 28.20 6.94 6.03
N ARG A 519 27.24 6.46 5.24
CA ARG A 519 27.40 5.26 4.39
C ARG A 519 28.39 5.47 3.24
N ALA A 520 28.43 6.67 2.67
CA ALA A 520 29.39 7.04 1.63
C ALA A 520 30.83 7.22 2.15
N HIS A 521 31.00 7.47 3.46
CA HIS A 521 32.31 7.70 4.09
C HIS A 521 32.56 6.71 5.23
N PRO A 522 32.67 5.39 4.94
CA PRO A 522 32.81 4.35 5.96
C PRO A 522 34.01 4.59 6.88
N GLN A 523 35.12 5.13 6.36
CA GLN A 523 36.31 5.45 7.15
C GLN A 523 36.06 6.51 8.22
N ALA A 524 35.13 7.46 8.00
CA ALA A 524 34.77 8.43 9.01
C ALA A 524 34.02 7.77 10.17
N VAL A 525 33.11 6.84 9.87
CA VAL A 525 32.41 6.04 10.89
C VAL A 525 33.38 5.13 11.64
N LEU A 526 34.30 4.46 10.95
CA LEU A 526 35.28 3.58 11.57
C LEU A 526 36.24 4.32 12.53
N ARG A 527 36.61 5.57 12.21
CA ARG A 527 37.41 6.41 13.12
C ARG A 527 36.67 6.72 14.43
N LEU A 528 35.36 6.98 14.38
CA LEU A 528 34.54 7.19 15.57
C LEU A 528 34.40 5.92 16.43
N LEU A 529 34.62 4.76 15.83
CA LEU A 529 34.53 3.48 16.50
C LEU A 529 35.87 3.02 17.07
N ASP A 530 36.93 3.84 17.03
CA ASP A 530 38.31 3.47 17.39
C ASP A 530 38.79 2.21 16.64
N SER A 531 38.47 2.12 15.35
CA SER A 531 38.89 1.04 14.46
C SER A 531 39.87 1.54 13.40
N ALA A 532 41.06 0.94 13.34
CA ALA A 532 42.14 1.29 12.41
C ALA A 532 42.23 0.37 11.17
N GLY A 533 41.12 -0.25 10.72
CA GLY A 533 41.12 -1.13 9.54
C GLY A 533 39.73 -1.57 9.07
N PRO A 534 39.63 -2.33 7.96
CA PRO A 534 38.37 -2.91 7.49
C PRO A 534 37.86 -3.92 8.54
N THR A 535 36.86 -3.53 9.32
CA THR A 535 36.24 -4.39 10.33
C THR A 535 35.20 -5.30 9.72
N ALA A 536 35.16 -6.55 10.20
CA ALA A 536 34.04 -7.45 9.94
C ALA A 536 32.73 -6.86 10.50
N THR A 537 31.59 -7.28 9.96
CA THR A 537 30.25 -6.86 10.43
C THR A 537 30.06 -7.13 11.93
N GLU A 538 30.61 -8.24 12.43
CA GLU A 538 30.55 -8.64 13.85
C GLU A 538 31.30 -7.65 14.75
N ASP A 539 32.48 -7.17 14.32
CA ASP A 539 33.26 -6.16 15.03
C ASP A 539 32.56 -4.80 15.06
N LEU A 540 31.85 -4.45 13.98
CA LEU A 540 31.08 -3.21 13.89
C LEU A 540 29.91 -3.25 14.89
N ALA A 541 29.13 -4.33 14.87
CA ALA A 541 28.00 -4.51 15.77
C ALA A 541 28.44 -4.44 17.23
N ALA A 542 29.51 -5.16 17.61
CA ALA A 542 30.03 -5.18 18.98
C ALA A 542 30.45 -3.80 19.51
N ARG A 543 30.81 -2.85 18.64
CA ARG A 543 31.19 -1.48 19.02
C ARG A 543 29.99 -0.57 19.19
N PHE A 544 28.98 -0.66 18.31
CA PHE A 544 27.76 0.13 18.46
C PHE A 544 26.96 -0.23 19.74
N VAL A 545 26.98 -1.48 20.21
CA VAL A 545 26.29 -1.86 21.46
C VAL A 545 26.89 -1.19 22.72
N ARG A 546 28.08 -0.57 22.64
CA ARG A 546 28.74 0.07 23.79
C ARG A 546 28.10 1.39 24.22
N HIS A 547 27.29 2.01 23.36
CA HIS A 547 26.62 3.27 23.64
C HIS A 547 25.15 3.21 23.22
N THR A 548 24.35 4.05 23.86
CA THR A 548 22.94 4.25 23.55
C THR A 548 22.75 4.85 22.16
N THR A 549 21.54 4.76 21.65
CA THR A 549 21.15 5.34 20.36
C THR A 549 21.35 6.86 20.37
N GLU A 550 20.97 7.53 21.45
CA GLU A 550 21.12 8.98 21.61
C GLU A 550 22.60 9.41 21.60
N GLU A 551 23.46 8.72 22.37
CA GLU A 551 24.90 9.00 22.39
C GLU A 551 25.54 8.84 21.01
N TRP A 552 25.17 7.80 20.26
CA TRP A 552 25.68 7.61 18.90
C TRP A 552 25.19 8.67 17.93
N THR A 553 23.92 9.04 18.00
CA THR A 553 23.37 10.12 17.17
C THR A 553 24.11 11.43 17.42
N ALA A 554 24.39 11.78 18.69
CA ALA A 554 25.16 12.96 19.04
C ALA A 554 26.61 12.91 18.50
N ARG A 555 27.32 11.80 18.71
CA ARG A 555 28.71 11.62 18.23
C ARG A 555 28.83 11.68 16.71
N LEU A 556 27.89 11.08 15.99
CA LEU A 556 27.86 11.15 14.53
C LEU A 556 27.60 12.58 14.07
N ALA A 557 26.66 13.30 14.71
CA ALA A 557 26.37 14.69 14.40
C ALA A 557 27.58 15.61 14.63
N GLU A 558 28.33 15.44 15.73
CA GLU A 558 29.58 16.16 16.00
C GLU A 558 30.64 15.94 14.90
N ALA A 559 30.64 14.77 14.28
CA ALA A 559 31.50 14.44 13.15
C ALA A 559 30.95 14.89 11.78
N GLY A 560 29.83 15.62 11.74
CA GLY A 560 29.16 16.05 10.51
C GLY A 560 28.48 14.92 9.75
N LEU A 561 28.20 13.78 10.42
CA LEU A 561 27.51 12.63 9.87
C LEU A 561 26.07 12.57 10.41
N THR A 562 25.17 12.03 9.60
CA THR A 562 23.76 11.85 10.00
C THR A 562 23.46 10.39 10.29
N ALA A 563 22.58 10.15 11.25
CA ALA A 563 21.98 8.86 11.50
C ALA A 563 20.61 9.04 12.15
N THR A 564 19.73 8.06 11.92
CA THR A 564 18.33 8.12 12.34
C THR A 564 18.03 6.92 13.22
N PRO A 565 17.50 7.14 14.45
CA PRO A 565 16.97 6.07 15.27
C PRO A 565 15.93 5.26 14.49
N VAL A 566 16.04 3.95 14.54
CA VAL A 566 15.11 3.05 13.85
C VAL A 566 13.97 2.76 14.80
N LEU A 567 12.75 3.15 14.40
CA LEU A 567 11.56 2.87 15.16
C LEU A 567 11.25 1.38 15.12
N THR A 568 11.28 0.70 16.26
CA THR A 568 10.97 -0.73 16.40
C THR A 568 9.63 -1.00 17.10
N ASP A 569 8.95 0.04 17.59
CA ASP A 569 7.61 -0.04 18.18
C ASP A 569 6.68 0.98 17.51
N LEU A 570 5.68 0.50 16.77
CA LEU A 570 4.72 1.37 16.09
C LEU A 570 3.85 2.18 17.07
N THR A 571 3.68 1.75 18.32
CA THR A 571 2.92 2.53 19.31
C THR A 571 3.60 3.84 19.68
N ALA A 572 4.92 3.91 19.51
CA ALA A 572 5.70 5.12 19.75
C ALA A 572 5.30 6.27 18.81
N LEU A 573 4.91 5.98 17.56
CA LEU A 573 4.48 7.00 16.58
C LEU A 573 3.31 7.86 17.09
N ALA A 574 2.40 7.27 17.87
CA ALA A 574 1.24 7.98 18.42
C ALA A 574 1.54 8.76 19.71
N ARG A 575 2.68 8.46 20.35
CA ARG A 575 3.10 9.07 21.64
C ARG A 575 4.21 10.10 21.46
N ASP A 576 5.00 9.98 20.40
CA ASP A 576 6.13 10.85 20.11
C ASP A 576 5.67 12.26 19.71
N PRO A 577 6.08 13.32 20.46
CA PRO A 577 5.76 14.70 20.12
C PRO A 577 6.20 15.14 18.72
N ALA A 578 7.24 14.53 18.13
CA ALA A 578 7.68 14.82 16.77
C ALA A 578 6.63 14.41 15.73
N PHE A 579 5.82 13.40 16.02
CA PHE A 579 4.81 12.88 15.08
C PHE A 579 3.41 13.44 15.30
N ARG A 580 3.17 14.25 16.34
CA ARG A 580 1.83 14.74 16.73
C ARG A 580 1.04 15.51 15.65
N ARG A 581 1.72 16.06 14.64
CA ARG A 581 1.09 16.77 13.52
C ARG A 581 0.86 15.87 12.30
N ALA A 582 1.46 14.67 12.29
CA ALA A 582 1.38 13.70 11.20
C ALA A 582 0.57 12.46 11.58
N VAL A 583 0.50 12.13 12.87
CA VAL A 583 -0.21 10.97 13.43
C VAL A 583 -1.19 11.46 14.49
N ALA A 584 -2.47 11.13 14.30
CA ALA A 584 -3.50 11.34 15.29
C ALA A 584 -3.36 10.28 16.40
N PRO A 585 -3.54 10.67 17.68
CA PRO A 585 -3.60 9.69 18.78
C PRO A 585 -4.83 8.77 18.61
N PRO A 586 -4.93 7.69 19.39
CA PRO A 586 -6.10 6.82 19.36
C PRO A 586 -7.41 7.59 19.50
N ASP A 587 -8.27 7.45 18.49
CA ASP A 587 -9.58 8.10 18.46
C ASP A 587 -10.54 7.44 19.45
N PRO A 588 -11.38 8.19 20.20
CA PRO A 588 -12.31 7.62 21.16
C PRO A 588 -13.35 6.67 20.56
N VAL A 589 -13.68 6.82 19.27
CA VAL A 589 -14.66 5.99 18.55
C VAL A 589 -13.98 4.79 17.92
N THR A 590 -12.87 5.00 17.20
CA THR A 590 -12.20 3.89 16.50
C THR A 590 -11.20 3.12 17.35
N GLY A 591 -10.79 3.64 18.51
CA GLY A 591 -9.94 2.95 19.49
C GLY A 591 -8.48 2.74 19.08
N HIS A 592 -8.03 3.31 17.96
CA HIS A 592 -6.67 3.17 17.45
C HIS A 592 -6.13 4.47 16.83
N ALA A 593 -4.80 4.62 16.80
CA ALA A 593 -4.14 5.77 16.17
C ALA A 593 -4.21 5.66 14.64
N ARG A 594 -4.03 6.80 13.96
CA ARG A 594 -4.03 6.85 12.48
C ARG A 594 -3.16 7.98 11.96
N PRO A 595 -2.53 7.84 10.78
CA PRO A 595 -1.95 8.99 10.11
C PRO A 595 -3.04 10.01 9.75
N TYR A 596 -2.70 11.30 9.78
CA TYR A 596 -3.53 12.33 9.16
C TYR A 596 -3.49 12.23 7.63
N ALA A 597 -4.41 12.92 6.96
CA ALA A 597 -4.39 12.99 5.51
C ALA A 597 -3.02 13.50 5.02
N PRO A 598 -2.42 12.88 4.00
CA PRO A 598 -1.05 13.17 3.59
C PRO A 598 -0.94 14.42 2.70
N TRP A 599 -1.84 15.38 2.88
CA TRP A 599 -1.89 16.64 2.13
C TRP A 599 -2.25 17.82 3.03
N GLU A 600 -1.66 18.97 2.70
CA GLU A 600 -2.13 20.28 3.13
C GLU A 600 -2.55 21.06 1.90
N PHE A 601 -3.80 21.52 1.85
CA PHE A 601 -4.35 22.33 0.76
C PHE A 601 -4.51 23.78 1.21
N ALA A 602 -4.19 24.73 0.32
CA ALA A 602 -4.34 26.17 0.57
C ALA A 602 -4.76 26.94 -0.68
#